data_AF-A0A485BM03-F1
#
_entry.id   AF-A0A485BM03-F1
#
_cell.length_a   1.000
_cell.length_b   1.000
_cell.length_c   1.000
_cell.angle_alpha   90.00
_cell.angle_beta   90.00
_cell.angle_gamma   90.00
#
_symmetry.space_group_name_H-M   'P 1'
#
loop_
_entity.id
_entity.type
_entity.pdbx_description
1 polymer ?
#
loop_
_entity_poly.entity_id
_entity_poly.type
_entity_poly.pdbx_seq_one_letter_code
_entity_poly.pdbx_strand_id
1 'polypeptide(L)'
;MRKIKIGLALGSGAARGWSHIGVIKALQKMGIEIDIVAGCSIGSLVGAAYASNRLPALEKWVCSFSYWDVLRLMDLSWRRGWAAAR
;
A
#
# COMPACT_ATOMS: atom_id res chain seq x y z
N MET A 1 5.39 -33.45 -2.44
CA MET A 1 4.74 -32.50 -3.37
C MET A 1 5.34 -31.11 -3.15
N ARG A 2 5.74 -30.40 -4.21
CA ARG A 2 6.22 -29.00 -4.07
C ARG A 2 5.02 -28.10 -3.78
N LYS A 3 5.04 -27.34 -2.67
CA LYS A 3 4.05 -26.28 -2.41
C LYS A 3 4.16 -25.25 -3.54
N ILE A 4 3.05 -24.98 -4.23
CA ILE A 4 3.00 -23.89 -5.23
C ILE A 4 3.11 -22.59 -4.45
N LYS A 5 4.09 -21.75 -4.81
CA LYS A 5 4.27 -20.43 -4.20
C LYS A 5 3.47 -19.38 -4.97
N ILE A 6 2.74 -18.54 -4.26
CA ILE A 6 1.94 -17.47 -4.86
C ILE A 6 2.61 -16.13 -4.57
N GLY A 7 2.93 -15.40 -5.64
CA GLY A 7 3.48 -14.04 -5.58
C GLY A 7 2.44 -12.99 -5.92
N LEU A 8 2.38 -11.91 -5.13
CA LEU A 8 1.48 -10.77 -5.33
C LEU A 8 2.28 -9.50 -5.62
N ALA A 9 2.02 -8.85 -6.76
CA ALA A 9 2.62 -7.59 -7.15
C ALA A 9 1.64 -6.42 -6.97
N LEU A 10 2.01 -5.44 -6.15
CA LEU A 10 1.20 -4.27 -5.80
C LEU A 10 1.74 -3.00 -6.45
N GLY A 11 1.03 -2.48 -7.44
CA GLY A 11 1.39 -1.24 -8.13
C GLY A 11 1.25 0.03 -7.27
N SER A 12 1.80 1.15 -7.75
CA SER A 12 1.51 2.48 -7.20
C SER A 12 0.09 2.92 -7.58
N GLY A 13 -0.51 3.87 -6.85
CA GLY A 13 -1.90 4.24 -7.10
C GLY A 13 -2.49 5.40 -6.29
N ALA A 14 -1.64 6.21 -5.62
CA ALA A 14 -2.07 7.33 -4.78
C ALA A 14 -3.27 6.97 -3.87
N ALA A 15 -4.26 7.87 -3.73
CA ALA A 15 -5.46 7.63 -2.93
C ALA A 15 -6.20 6.31 -3.24
N ARG A 16 -6.18 5.84 -4.49
CA ARG A 16 -6.84 4.58 -4.90
C ARG A 16 -6.02 3.33 -4.57
N GLY A 17 -4.73 3.49 -4.28
CA GLY A 17 -3.81 2.40 -3.92
C GLY A 17 -4.20 1.68 -2.62
N TRP A 18 -5.00 2.31 -1.76
CA TRP A 18 -5.52 1.66 -0.55
C TRP A 18 -6.45 0.46 -0.83
N SER A 19 -7.00 0.38 -2.04
CA SER A 19 -7.77 -0.80 -2.50
C SER A 19 -6.98 -2.11 -2.42
N HIS A 20 -5.64 -2.05 -2.44
CA HIS A 20 -4.76 -3.22 -2.25
C HIS A 20 -5.05 -3.97 -0.93
N ILE A 21 -5.44 -3.27 0.14
CA ILE A 21 -5.84 -3.89 1.41
C ILE A 21 -7.07 -4.79 1.21
N GLY A 22 -8.06 -4.30 0.46
CA GLY A 22 -9.28 -5.04 0.13
C GLY A 22 -9.00 -6.27 -0.74
N VAL A 23 -8.12 -6.14 -1.73
CA VAL A 23 -7.70 -7.25 -2.61
C VAL A 23 -7.05 -8.37 -1.79
N ILE A 24 -6.12 -8.02 -0.89
CA ILE A 24 -5.45 -9.01 -0.03
C ILE A 24 -6.47 -9.72 0.86
N LYS A 25 -7.40 -8.99 1.47
CA LYS A 25 -8.46 -9.59 2.31
C LYS A 25 -9.38 -10.51 1.51
N ALA A 26 -9.69 -10.17 0.26
CA ALA A 26 -10.49 -11.02 -0.62
C ALA A 26 -9.76 -12.32 -0.94
N LEU A 27 -8.47 -12.24 -1.29
CA LEU A 27 -7.63 -13.42 -1.55
C LEU A 27 -7.56 -14.34 -0.31
N GLN A 28 -7.33 -13.78 0.88
CA GLN A 28 -7.32 -14.55 2.12
C GLN A 28 -8.67 -15.24 2.41
N LYS A 29 -9.80 -14.57 2.16
CA LYS A 29 -11.13 -15.17 2.31
C LYS A 29 -11.36 -16.34 1.36
N MET A 30 -10.72 -16.34 0.19
CA MET A 30 -10.76 -17.43 -0.77
C MET A 30 -9.79 -18.58 -0.44
N GLY A 31 -9.05 -18.48 0.68
CA GLY A 31 -8.05 -19.47 1.07
C GLY A 31 -6.74 -19.36 0.27
N ILE A 32 -6.52 -18.26 -0.45
CA ILE A 32 -5.29 -18.02 -1.21
C ILE A 32 -4.24 -17.44 -0.26
N GLU A 33 -3.23 -18.24 0.06
CA GLU A 33 -2.06 -17.82 0.85
C GLU A 33 -1.01 -17.19 -0.08
N ILE A 34 -0.60 -15.96 0.22
CA ILE A 34 0.41 -15.24 -0.57
C ILE A 34 1.77 -15.44 0.10
N ASP A 35 2.68 -16.14 -0.56
CA ASP A 35 4.01 -16.43 -0.01
C ASP A 35 5.01 -15.28 -0.25
N ILE A 36 4.82 -14.51 -1.32
CA ILE A 36 5.75 -13.43 -1.73
C ILE A 36 4.94 -12.19 -2.09
N VAL A 37 5.38 -11.02 -1.62
CA VAL A 37 4.80 -9.73 -1.99
C VAL A 37 5.86 -8.78 -2.51
N ALA A 38 5.58 -8.11 -3.61
CA ALA A 38 6.37 -7.01 -4.16
C ALA A 38 5.46 -5.78 -4.28
N GLY A 39 5.97 -4.60 -3.98
CA GLY A 39 5.14 -3.39 -4.04
C GLY A 39 5.94 -2.13 -4.38
N CYS A 40 5.26 -1.13 -4.96
CA CYS A 40 5.80 0.20 -5.25
C CYS A 40 4.96 1.31 -4.58
N SER A 41 5.61 2.26 -3.88
CA SER A 41 4.96 3.37 -3.15
C SER A 41 3.92 2.85 -2.14
N ILE A 42 2.64 3.19 -2.29
CA ILE A 42 1.55 2.68 -1.44
C ILE A 42 1.46 1.16 -1.50
N GLY A 43 1.74 0.54 -2.65
CA GLY A 43 1.83 -0.91 -2.77
C GLY A 43 2.95 -1.50 -1.90
N SER A 44 4.09 -0.81 -1.73
CA SER A 44 5.17 -1.24 -0.83
C SER A 44 4.71 -1.17 0.63
N LEU A 45 4.01 -0.10 1.02
CA LEU A 45 3.51 0.08 2.38
C LEU A 45 2.47 -1.01 2.74
N VAL A 46 1.50 -1.25 1.85
CA VAL A 46 0.49 -2.29 2.03
C VAL A 46 1.16 -3.68 2.03
N GLY A 47 2.09 -3.94 1.11
CA GLY A 47 2.83 -5.19 1.07
C GLY A 47 3.67 -5.45 2.32
N ALA A 48 4.35 -4.43 2.84
CA ALA A 48 5.12 -4.53 4.09
C ALA A 48 4.20 -4.78 5.31
N ALA A 49 3.05 -4.10 5.37
CA ALA A 49 2.06 -4.33 6.42
C ALA A 49 1.48 -5.74 6.36
N TYR A 50 1.23 -6.27 5.16
CA TYR A 50 0.82 -7.65 4.97
C TYR A 50 1.89 -8.62 5.47
N ALA A 51 3.13 -8.49 5.01
CA ALA A 51 4.24 -9.35 5.40
C ALA A 51 4.55 -9.30 6.91
N SER A 52 4.23 -8.18 7.57
CA SER A 52 4.44 -7.97 9.01
C SER A 52 3.23 -8.35 9.87
N ASN A 53 2.16 -8.93 9.31
CA ASN A 53 0.90 -9.19 10.02
C ASN A 53 0.24 -7.94 10.65
N ARG A 54 0.48 -6.76 10.07
CA ARG A 54 -0.05 -5.46 10.52
C ARG A 54 -1.12 -4.89 9.60
N LEU A 55 -1.63 -5.69 8.66
CA LEU A 55 -2.65 -5.25 7.71
C LEU A 55 -3.91 -4.66 8.38
N PRO A 56 -4.46 -5.21 9.49
CA PRO A 56 -5.62 -4.62 10.16
C PRO A 56 -5.33 -3.26 10.80
N ALA A 57 -4.13 -3.07 11.34
CA ALA A 57 -3.72 -1.79 11.91
C ALA A 57 -3.56 -0.73 10.82
N LEU A 58 -2.98 -1.11 9.68
CA LEU A 58 -2.89 -0.25 8.51
C LEU A 58 -4.28 0.14 7.99
N GLU A 59 -5.19 -0.83 7.86
CA GLU A 59 -6.58 -0.58 7.45
C GLU A 59 -7.26 0.44 8.35
N LYS A 60 -7.16 0.28 9.67
CA LYS A 60 -7.74 1.22 10.64
C LYS A 60 -7.17 2.63 10.50
N TRP A 61 -5.86 2.75 10.29
CA TRP A 61 -5.19 4.04 10.08
C TRP A 61 -5.68 4.71 8.79
N VAL A 62 -5.74 3.98 7.69
CA VAL A 62 -6.21 4.51 6.40
C VAL A 62 -7.67 4.93 6.46
N CYS A 63 -8.53 4.14 7.10
CA CYS A 63 -9.95 4.48 7.27
C CYS A 63 -10.17 5.70 8.18
N SER A 64 -9.16 6.13 8.93
CA SER A 64 -9.24 7.34 9.76
C SER A 64 -8.88 8.63 9.02
N PHE A 65 -8.47 8.54 7.74
CA PHE A 65 -8.04 9.71 6.98
C PHE A 65 -9.19 10.59 6.54
N SER A 66 -9.00 11.89 6.74
CA SER A 66 -9.79 12.94 6.11
C SER A 66 -9.34 13.11 4.65
N TYR A 67 -10.19 13.71 3.82
CA TYR A 67 -9.82 14.10 2.45
C TYR A 67 -8.50 14.91 2.39
N TRP A 68 -8.28 15.76 3.40
CA TRP A 68 -7.05 16.54 3.58
C TRP A 68 -5.81 15.71 3.91
N ASP A 69 -5.94 14.60 4.62
CA ASP A 69 -4.81 13.72 4.97
C ASP A 69 -4.33 12.94 3.74
N VAL A 70 -5.28 12.54 2.89
CA VAL A 70 -4.98 11.92 1.59
C VAL A 70 -4.23 12.90 0.68
N LEU A 71 -4.69 14.15 0.62
CA LEU A 71 -4.00 15.21 -0.14
C LEU A 71 -2.58 15.47 0.40
N ARG A 72 -2.38 15.51 1.73
CA ARG A 72 -1.05 15.68 2.33
C ARG A 72 -0.08 14.54 2.04
N LEU A 73 -0.57 13.32 1.89
CA LEU A 73 0.25 12.18 1.47
C LEU A 73 0.61 12.20 -0.02
N MET A 74 -0.24 12.83 -0.84
CA MET A 74 0.01 13.03 -2.28
C MET A 74 0.87 14.24 -2.58
N ASP A 75 0.87 15.25 -1.71
CA ASP A 75 1.69 16.45 -1.82
C ASP A 75 3.14 16.12 -1.42
N LEU A 76 3.78 15.31 -2.27
CA LEU A 76 5.23 15.23 -2.38
C LEU A 76 5.74 16.67 -2.41
N SER A 77 6.40 17.06 -1.34
CA SER A 77 6.87 18.42 -1.10
C SER A 77 7.57 19.01 -2.33
N TRP A 78 6.84 19.80 -3.13
CA TRP A 78 7.43 20.78 -4.04
C TRP A 78 7.86 21.99 -3.21
N ARG A 79 8.74 21.77 -2.21
CA ARG A 79 9.30 22.84 -1.40
C ARG A 79 10.67 23.23 -1.97
N ARG A 80 10.65 24.31 -2.75
CA ARG A 80 11.72 25.33 -2.89
C ARG A 80 13.03 24.95 -3.61
N GLY A 81 12.98 24.36 -4.80
CA GLY A 81 14.18 24.19 -5.64
C GLY A 81 14.51 25.34 -6.60
N TRP A 82 13.57 26.23 -6.90
CA TRP A 82 13.69 27.15 -8.05
C TRP A 82 13.97 28.61 -7.68
N ALA A 83 14.08 28.92 -6.38
CA ALA A 83 14.30 30.28 -5.89
C ALA A 83 15.78 30.60 -5.54
N ALA A 84 16.73 29.78 -5.99
CA ALA A 84 18.17 29.98 -5.78
C ALA A 84 18.98 30.11 -7.10
N ALA A 85 18.30 30.33 -8.22
CA ALA A 85 18.92 30.66 -9.50
C ALA A 85 18.53 32.07 -9.92
N ARG A 86 18.96 33.06 -9.14
CA ARG A 86 19.10 34.44 -9.59
C ARG A 86 20.02 35.22 -8.67
#